data_AF-A0AAN7FAG8-F1
#
_entry.id   AF-A0AAN7FAG8-F1
#
_cell.length_a   1.000
_cell.length_b   1.000
_cell.length_c   1.000
_cell.angle_alpha   90.00
_cell.angle_beta   90.00
_cell.angle_gamma   90.00
#
_symmetry.space_group_name_H-M   'P 1'
#
loop_
_entity.id
_entity.type
_entity.pdbx_description
1 polymer ?
#
loop_
_entity_poly.entity_id
_entity_poly.type
_entity_poly.pdbx_seq_one_letter_code
_entity_poly.pdbx_strand_id
1 'polypeptide(L)'
;MVLNCVEELAAALDTQNQATREAQIQLETKIALLKRVMSGLPKEGEVATKVKVPEPNPFNGARNAKDLENFLWDMEQYFKATKVPNQEMVTITSMYLSGDAKL
;
A
#
# COMPACT_ATOMS: atom_id res chain seq x y z
N MET A 1 38.38 -16.73 47.77
CA MET A 1 38.06 -17.26 46.43
C MET A 1 36.58 -17.09 46.08
N VAL A 2 35.64 -17.57 46.91
CA VAL A 2 34.19 -17.46 46.62
C VAL A 2 33.68 -16.01 46.57
N LEU A 3 34.08 -15.15 47.50
CA LEU A 3 33.67 -13.74 47.55
C LEU A 3 34.06 -12.97 46.27
N ASN A 4 35.30 -13.17 45.81
CA ASN A 4 35.84 -12.54 44.59
C ASN A 4 35.07 -12.95 43.33
N CYS A 5 34.64 -14.21 43.25
CA CYS A 5 33.85 -14.73 42.13
C CYS A 5 32.43 -14.12 42.07
N VAL A 6 31.83 -13.86 43.24
CA VAL A 6 30.51 -13.20 43.33
C VAL A 6 30.58 -11.74 42.88
N GLU A 7 31.64 -11.03 43.28
CA GLU A 7 31.87 -9.64 42.87
C GLU A 7 32.14 -9.51 41.36
N GLU A 8 32.95 -10.41 40.79
CA GLU A 8 33.18 -10.48 39.34
C GLU A 8 31.90 -10.77 38.56
N LEU A 9 31.05 -11.67 39.06
CA LEU A 9 29.77 -12.00 38.44
C LEU A 9 28.78 -10.81 38.47
N ALA A 10 28.76 -10.06 39.57
CA ALA A 10 27.94 -8.85 39.68
C ALA A 10 28.37 -7.77 38.68
N ALA A 11 29.68 -7.52 38.56
CA ALA A 11 30.22 -6.57 37.59
C ALA A 11 29.93 -6.96 36.14
N ALA A 12 29.99 -8.25 35.82
CA ALA A 12 29.64 -8.77 34.50
C ALA A 12 28.14 -8.56 34.19
N LEU A 13 27.26 -8.80 35.17
CA LEU A 13 25.82 -8.58 35.02
C LEU A 13 25.48 -7.10 34.78
N ASP A 14 26.13 -6.20 35.52
CA ASP A 14 25.94 -4.75 35.33
C ASP A 14 26.41 -4.28 33.97
N THR A 15 27.56 -4.79 33.51
CA THR A 15 28.10 -4.51 32.18
C THR A 15 27.12 -4.98 31.08
N GLN A 16 26.54 -6.18 31.22
CA GLN A 16 25.57 -6.70 30.27
C GLN A 16 24.25 -5.91 30.29
N ASN A 17 23.79 -5.48 31.46
CA ASN A 17 22.60 -4.64 31.59
C ASN A 17 22.81 -3.28 30.94
N GLN A 18 24.00 -2.69 31.10
CA GLN A 18 24.34 -1.42 30.46
C GLN A 18 24.40 -1.53 28.93
N ALA A 19 25.07 -2.56 28.41
CA ALA A 19 25.14 -2.82 26.97
C ALA A 19 23.74 -3.04 26.36
N THR A 20 22.85 -3.73 27.09
CA THR A 20 21.46 -3.95 26.66
C THR A 20 20.67 -2.64 26.57
N ARG A 21 20.81 -1.76 27.57
CA ARG A 21 20.17 -0.43 27.57
C ARG A 21 20.65 0.43 26.40
N GLU A 22 21.94 0.41 26.11
CA GLU A 22 22.52 1.16 24.99
C GLU A 22 22.00 0.65 23.63
N ALA A 23 21.91 -0.67 23.47
CA ALA A 23 21.34 -1.28 22.27
C ALA A 23 19.86 -0.88 22.07
N GLN A 24 19.08 -0.82 23.16
CA GLN A 24 17.69 -0.37 23.11
C GLN A 24 17.56 1.09 22.65
N ILE A 25 18.37 1.99 23.21
CA ILE A 25 18.39 3.41 22.83
C ILE A 25 18.74 3.58 21.35
N GLN A 26 19.72 2.81 20.86
CA GLN A 26 20.11 2.81 19.45
C GLN A 26 18.98 2.34 18.53
N LEU A 27 18.26 1.30 18.93
CA LEU A 27 17.13 0.79 18.17
C LEU A 27 15.97 1.79 18.13
N GLU A 28 15.62 2.39 19.26
CA GLU A 28 14.59 3.43 19.36
C GLU A 28 14.93 4.63 18.48
N THR A 29 16.21 5.03 18.45
CA THR A 29 16.71 6.10 17.58
C THR A 29 16.55 5.76 16.09
N LYS A 30 16.93 4.54 15.69
CA LYS A 30 16.76 4.06 14.31
C LYS A 30 15.29 4.02 13.90
N ILE A 31 14.41 3.55 14.78
CA ILE A 31 12.96 3.53 14.54
C ILE A 31 12.41 4.95 14.38
N ALA A 32 12.83 5.90 15.22
CA ALA A 32 12.41 7.30 15.11
C ALA A 32 12.85 7.94 13.79
N LEU A 33 14.08 7.66 13.35
CA LEU A 33 14.60 8.10 12.05
C LEU A 33 13.81 7.50 10.88
N LEU A 34 13.57 6.18 10.90
CA LEU A 34 12.77 5.50 9.88
C LEU A 34 11.35 6.07 9.80
N LYS A 35 10.69 6.29 10.95
CA LYS A 35 9.36 6.91 10.99
C LYS A 35 9.35 8.32 10.38
N ARG A 36 10.38 9.14 10.65
CA ARG A 36 10.50 10.48 10.05
C ARG A 36 10.68 10.41 8.54
N VAL A 37 11.55 9.52 8.04
CA VAL A 37 11.74 9.31 6.61
C VAL A 37 10.43 8.84 5.96
N MET A 38 9.75 7.87 6.55
CA MET A 38 8.45 7.36 6.10
C MET A 38 7.35 8.44 6.09
N SER A 39 7.39 9.42 7.01
CA SER A 39 6.43 10.53 7.02
C SER A 39 6.68 11.57 5.91
N GLY A 40 7.91 11.66 5.40
CA GLY A 40 8.27 12.53 4.28
C GLY A 40 8.23 11.85 2.92
N LEU A 41 8.16 10.51 2.90
CA LEU A 41 7.89 9.75 1.69
C LEU A 41 6.44 10.01 1.27
N PRO A 42 6.20 10.33 0.00
CA PRO A 42 4.85 10.36 -0.52
C PRO A 42 4.24 8.98 -0.28
N LYS A 43 3.03 8.95 0.28
CA LYS A 43 2.32 7.68 0.47
C LYS A 43 2.29 6.97 -0.89
N GLU A 44 2.54 5.67 -0.94
CA GLU A 44 2.44 4.91 -2.19
C GLU A 44 1.09 5.19 -2.85
N GLY A 45 1.10 6.06 -3.88
CA GLY A 45 -0.10 6.62 -4.51
C GLY A 45 -0.11 8.15 -4.71
N GLU A 46 0.71 8.93 -4.01
CA GLU A 46 0.64 10.41 -4.07
C GLU A 46 1.55 11.07 -5.12
N VAL A 47 2.52 10.34 -5.70
CA VAL A 47 3.29 10.81 -6.87
C VAL A 47 2.86 10.08 -8.16
N ALA A 48 1.56 9.91 -8.35
CA ALA A 48 1.05 9.96 -9.70
C ALA A 48 0.82 11.44 -9.99
N THR A 49 1.61 12.02 -10.90
CA THR A 49 1.20 13.20 -11.66
C THR A 49 -0.30 13.06 -11.89
N LYS A 50 -1.14 14.01 -11.42
CA LYS A 50 -2.61 13.95 -11.46
C LYS A 50 -3.12 13.98 -12.92
N VAL A 51 -2.71 13.02 -13.73
CA VAL A 51 -3.33 12.68 -14.98
C VAL A 51 -4.68 12.13 -14.58
N LYS A 52 -5.72 12.94 -14.78
CA LYS A 52 -7.09 12.48 -14.61
C LYS A 52 -7.27 11.30 -15.55
N VAL A 53 -7.57 10.12 -15.00
CA VAL A 53 -7.94 8.97 -15.80
C VAL A 53 -9.26 9.31 -16.51
N PRO A 54 -9.34 9.24 -17.84
CA PRO A 54 -10.60 9.45 -18.55
C PRO A 54 -11.63 8.39 -18.15
N GLU A 55 -12.88 8.79 -17.98
CA GLU A 55 -13.98 7.86 -17.76
C GLU A 55 -14.34 7.13 -19.07
N PRO A 56 -14.69 5.83 -19.02
CA PRO A 56 -15.16 5.08 -20.18
C PRO A 56 -16.49 5.62 -20.74
N ASN A 57 -16.71 5.43 -22.03
CA ASN A 57 -18.02 5.72 -22.62
C ASN A 57 -19.05 4.65 -22.22
N PRO A 58 -20.30 5.03 -21.90
CA PRO A 58 -21.35 4.05 -21.63
C PRO A 58 -21.66 3.18 -22.85
N PHE A 59 -21.87 1.88 -22.63
CA PHE A 59 -22.37 0.97 -23.66
C PHE A 59 -23.89 0.92 -23.63
N ASN A 60 -24.53 1.12 -24.79
CA ASN A 60 -25.98 1.26 -24.92
C ASN A 60 -26.70 0.00 -25.42
N GLY A 61 -25.98 -1.10 -25.67
CA GLY A 61 -26.54 -2.33 -26.24
C GLY A 61 -26.46 -2.42 -27.75
N ALA A 62 -25.59 -1.63 -28.41
CA ALA A 62 -25.35 -1.75 -29.83
C ALA A 62 -25.04 -3.21 -30.23
N ARG A 63 -25.77 -3.74 -31.21
CA ARG A 63 -25.59 -5.11 -31.75
C ARG A 63 -24.40 -5.17 -32.71
N ASN A 64 -23.25 -4.69 -32.24
CA ASN A 64 -22.00 -4.61 -32.97
C ASN A 64 -20.89 -5.18 -32.07
N ALA A 65 -20.26 -6.27 -32.52
CA ALA A 65 -19.21 -6.94 -31.77
C ALA A 65 -18.02 -6.03 -31.47
N LYS A 66 -17.67 -5.14 -32.41
CA LYS A 66 -16.55 -4.21 -32.25
C LYS A 66 -16.82 -3.19 -31.14
N ASP A 67 -18.05 -2.69 -31.06
CA ASP A 67 -18.42 -1.69 -30.05
C ASP A 67 -18.43 -2.32 -28.65
N LEU A 68 -18.87 -3.58 -28.54
CA LEU A 68 -18.80 -4.35 -27.31
C LEU A 68 -17.34 -4.62 -26.89
N GLU A 69 -16.48 -5.03 -27.83
CA GLU A 69 -15.07 -5.31 -27.56
C GLU A 69 -14.32 -4.05 -27.11
N ASN A 70 -14.57 -2.91 -27.77
CA ASN A 70 -14.00 -1.62 -27.37
C ASN A 70 -14.43 -1.23 -25.95
N PHE A 71 -15.71 -1.39 -25.61
CA PHE A 71 -16.20 -1.09 -24.27
C PHE A 71 -15.51 -1.94 -23.19
N LEU A 72 -15.38 -3.25 -23.42
CA LEU A 72 -14.69 -4.14 -22.47
C LEU A 72 -13.22 -3.78 -22.31
N TRP A 73 -12.54 -3.43 -23.40
CA TRP A 73 -11.16 -2.99 -23.38
C TRP A 73 -10.99 -1.67 -22.61
N ASP A 74 -11.85 -0.68 -22.85
CA ASP A 74 -11.85 0.60 -22.14
C ASP A 74 -12.07 0.42 -20.64
N MET A 75 -13.01 -0.45 -20.23
CA MET A 75 -13.24 -0.79 -18.82
C MET A 75 -12.01 -1.45 -18.18
N GLU A 76 -11.35 -2.37 -18.88
CA GLU A 76 -10.14 -3.03 -18.39
C GLU A 76 -9.00 -2.03 -18.18
N GLN A 77 -8.78 -1.12 -19.14
CA GLN A 77 -7.76 -0.07 -19.00
C GLN A 77 -8.10 0.89 -17.87
N TYR A 78 -9.37 1.27 -17.73
CA TYR A 78 -9.83 2.13 -16.64
C TYR A 78 -9.54 1.51 -15.27
N PHE A 79 -9.84 0.22 -15.07
CA PHE A 79 -9.56 -0.47 -13.81
C PHE A 79 -8.06 -0.59 -13.52
N LYS A 80 -7.23 -0.85 -14.54
CA LYS A 80 -5.77 -0.86 -14.40
C LYS A 80 -5.23 0.51 -13.97
N ALA A 81 -5.75 1.58 -14.57
CA ALA A 81 -5.32 2.95 -14.28
C ALA A 81 -5.80 3.46 -12.92
N THR A 82 -6.99 3.06 -12.48
CA THR A 82 -7.62 3.50 -11.22
C THR A 82 -7.37 2.55 -10.04
N LYS A 83 -6.75 1.39 -10.28
CA LYS A 83 -6.48 0.34 -9.27
C LYS A 83 -7.74 -0.13 -8.54
N VAL A 84 -8.85 -0.25 -9.26
CA VAL A 84 -10.13 -0.73 -8.73
C VAL A 84 -10.02 -2.18 -8.24
N PRO A 85 -10.49 -2.52 -7.03
CA PRO A 85 -10.51 -3.89 -6.53
C PRO A 85 -11.42 -4.80 -7.38
N ASN A 86 -11.01 -6.06 -7.60
CA ASN A 86 -11.77 -7.03 -8.41
C ASN A 86 -13.24 -7.19 -7.97
N GLN A 87 -13.53 -7.10 -6.66
CA GLN A 87 -14.90 -7.23 -6.12
C GLN A 87 -15.83 -6.08 -6.56
N GLU A 88 -15.28 -4.92 -6.93
CA GLU A 88 -16.04 -3.73 -7.32
C GLU A 88 -16.19 -3.61 -8.85
N MET A 89 -15.39 -4.34 -9.64
CA MET A 89 -15.36 -4.22 -11.09
C MET A 89 -16.74 -4.46 -11.71
N VAL A 90 -17.47 -5.50 -11.28
CA VAL A 90 -18.80 -5.82 -11.81
C VAL A 90 -19.79 -4.68 -11.53
N THR A 91 -19.83 -4.21 -10.29
CA THR A 91 -20.70 -3.10 -9.89
C THR A 91 -20.37 -1.84 -10.70
N ILE A 92 -19.09 -1.51 -10.89
CA ILE A 92 -18.68 -0.34 -11.67
C ILE A 92 -19.02 -0.49 -13.15
N THR A 93 -18.74 -1.64 -13.77
CA THR A 93 -19.14 -1.90 -15.17
C THR A 93 -20.63 -1.71 -15.36
N SER A 94 -21.47 -2.14 -14.42
CA SER A 94 -22.93 -1.96 -14.49
C SER A 94 -23.36 -0.48 -14.54
N MET A 95 -22.58 0.43 -13.93
CA MET A 95 -22.86 1.86 -13.97
C MET A 95 -22.67 2.46 -15.37
N TYR A 96 -21.78 1.87 -16.17
CA TYR A 96 -21.51 2.25 -17.56
C TYR A 96 -22.36 1.48 -18.58
N LEU A 97 -23.31 0.65 -18.14
CA LEU A 97 -24.36 0.12 -19.01
C LEU A 97 -25.53 1.09 -19.09
N SER A 98 -26.08 1.25 -20.30
CA SER A 98 -27.19 2.14 -20.62
C SER A 98 -28.10 1.51 -21.69
N GLY A 99 -29.28 2.09 -21.92
CA GLY A 99 -30.22 1.60 -22.94
C GLY A 99 -30.52 0.11 -22.79
N ASP A 100 -30.54 -0.59 -23.92
CA ASP A 100 -30.84 -2.02 -24.03
C ASP A 100 -29.76 -2.91 -23.37
N ALA A 101 -28.59 -2.36 -23.02
CA ALA A 101 -27.56 -3.10 -22.27
C ALA A 101 -27.79 -3.13 -20.76
N LYS A 102 -28.62 -2.21 -20.22
CA LYS A 102 -28.81 -2.09 -18.76
C LYS A 102 -29.98 -2.92 -18.25
N LEU A 103 -31.01 -3.13 -19.08
CA LEU A 103 -32.30 -3.74 -18.72
C LEU A 103 -32.87 -4.56 -19.88
#